data_AF-A0A1G2YGB9-F1
#
_entry.id   AF-A0A1G2YGB9-F1
#
_cell.length_a   1.000
_cell.length_b   1.000
_cell.length_c   1.000
_cell.angle_alpha   90.00
_cell.angle_beta   90.00
_cell.angle_gamma   90.00
#
_symmetry.space_group_name_H-M   'P 1'
#
loop_
_entity.id
_entity.type
_entity.pdbx_description
1 polymer ?
#
loop_
_entity_poly.entity_id
_entity_poly.type
_entity_poly.pdbx_seq_one_letter_code
_entity_poly.pdbx_strand_id
1 'polypeptide(L)'
;MSQEIDEKYLATSFDELTALVDKISFVIVTATDIETKALHSKLNPIPGYKAILKVCYGNQTYYLAKFGAFCAIHVQCEMGSLGIGGSINTVRDAIDAWKPKAIIMVGIAFGIDNKKQKIGDVLVSETVIPYDRKRVSAKEIIPKGIPHPANKILLNRFKYVVNWRHNLPSGNIPDVIVCQLLSGESLIDNKAARDALLSQWQNAQGGEMEGAGVFAAAESKNVPWIIVKGICDFADGNKGQNKEQYQAIAAVAAVSLCLNVFTNEHAFSELQFVKITSPEVEINREYDGHLTELVLFETYRPECETFYLERQEDLDFKETLEITSAWIHGPCGCGKSSIISRYLSQSKKNHIYISLGNYIGGNADEVFAGLYFELNACPDKLVNLRPPTIIKHLSNLLNKQNNSDQCIICIEEIPFDDEVEFALFVQHIFSLIISHKQTHLKSTLKFALSSINSPSTGISPVQKKISEHLRFIPHKTWEDVQIENLMGLINRTLKIQLTNSEIKQVLAASTNSPRFIKTFAKNHLILRKKTNYNINSSIRETLIQLGI
;
A
#
# COMPACT_ATOMS: atom_id res chain seq x y z
N MET A 1 29.97 11.86 0.80
CA MET A 1 29.10 12.13 1.97
C MET A 1 27.99 13.05 1.49
N SER A 2 27.00 12.48 0.80
CA SER A 2 25.86 13.21 0.25
C SER A 2 24.79 13.33 1.34
N GLN A 3 24.42 14.56 1.68
CA GLN A 3 23.24 14.85 2.49
C GLN A 3 22.00 14.35 1.73
N GLU A 4 21.36 13.29 2.22
CA GLU A 4 19.97 13.01 1.87
C GLU A 4 19.13 14.19 2.36
N ILE A 5 18.61 14.98 1.43
CA ILE A 5 17.64 16.02 1.73
C ILE A 5 16.35 15.28 2.11
N ASP A 6 15.86 15.52 3.33
CA ASP A 6 14.64 14.93 3.85
C ASP A 6 13.44 15.41 2.99
N GLU A 7 13.08 14.65 1.95
CA GLU A 7 12.06 14.98 0.94
C GLU A 7 10.62 15.11 1.51
N LYS A 8 10.44 14.86 2.82
CA LYS A 8 9.13 14.83 3.47
C LYS A 8 8.47 16.20 3.62
N TYR A 9 9.27 17.27 3.79
CA TYR A 9 8.76 18.62 4.03
C TYR A 9 9.25 19.60 2.97
N LEU A 10 8.37 20.48 2.53
CA LEU A 10 8.69 21.61 1.66
C LEU A 10 8.41 22.92 2.40
N ALA A 11 9.43 23.73 2.60
CA ALA A 11 9.28 25.06 3.17
C ALA A 11 8.59 26.00 2.18
N THR A 12 7.62 26.80 2.64
CA THR A 12 6.86 27.78 1.85
C THR A 12 6.43 28.95 2.74
N SER A 13 6.03 30.07 2.12
CA SER A 13 5.56 31.27 2.82
C SER A 13 4.05 31.21 3.10
N PHE A 14 3.58 31.93 4.12
CA PHE A 14 2.14 32.01 4.41
C PHE A 14 1.35 32.67 3.27
N ASP A 15 1.95 33.66 2.61
CA ASP A 15 1.35 34.40 1.48
C ASP A 15 1.06 33.46 0.29
N GLU A 16 1.93 32.48 0.03
CA GLU A 16 1.71 31.45 -1.01
C GLU A 16 0.52 30.54 -0.71
N LEU A 17 0.09 30.44 0.55
CA LEU A 17 -0.96 29.53 0.99
C LEU A 17 -2.27 30.22 1.34
N THR A 18 -2.38 31.53 1.12
CA THR A 18 -3.59 32.29 1.47
C THR A 18 -4.84 31.71 0.78
N ALA A 19 -4.69 31.23 -0.47
CA ALA A 19 -5.77 30.59 -1.23
C ALA A 19 -6.21 29.21 -0.68
N LEU A 20 -5.44 28.62 0.24
CA LEU A 20 -5.76 27.34 0.89
C LEU A 20 -6.40 27.52 2.27
N VAL A 21 -6.37 28.72 2.84
CA VAL A 21 -6.93 29.00 4.19
C VAL A 21 -8.40 28.59 4.26
N ASP A 22 -9.21 28.93 3.26
CA ASP A 22 -10.64 28.56 3.23
C ASP A 22 -10.89 27.06 3.06
N LYS A 23 -9.86 26.30 2.64
CA LYS A 23 -9.90 24.84 2.50
C LYS A 23 -9.48 24.11 3.78
N ILE A 24 -8.95 24.82 4.79
CA ILE A 24 -8.59 24.23 6.07
C ILE A 24 -9.84 23.80 6.81
N SER A 25 -9.93 22.51 7.11
CA SER A 25 -11.06 21.97 7.87
C SER A 25 -10.80 22.05 9.37
N PHE A 26 -9.59 21.70 9.81
CA PHE A 26 -9.27 21.70 11.23
C PHE A 26 -7.78 21.86 11.49
N VAL A 27 -7.46 22.24 12.71
CA VAL A 27 -6.09 22.20 13.26
C VAL A 27 -5.97 20.98 14.17
N ILE A 28 -4.89 20.22 13.99
CA ILE A 28 -4.46 19.15 14.90
C ILE A 28 -3.35 19.70 15.79
N VAL A 29 -3.50 19.54 17.10
CA VAL A 29 -2.53 20.01 18.10
C VAL A 29 -1.88 18.82 18.78
N THR A 30 -0.56 18.86 18.92
CA THR A 30 0.24 17.94 19.76
C THR A 30 1.06 18.75 20.76
N ALA A 31 1.61 18.12 21.80
CA ALA A 31 2.42 18.77 22.83
C ALA A 31 3.86 18.23 22.89
N THR A 32 4.09 16.99 22.44
CA THR A 32 5.41 16.34 22.51
C THR A 32 5.89 15.83 21.15
N ASP A 33 7.20 15.65 21.02
CA ASP A 33 7.82 15.16 19.78
C ASP A 33 7.34 13.74 19.41
N ILE A 34 7.04 12.90 20.41
CA ILE A 34 6.51 11.54 20.20
C ILE A 34 5.12 11.60 19.55
N GLU A 35 4.26 12.50 20.05
CA GLU A 35 2.93 12.73 19.48
C GLU A 35 3.02 13.30 18.06
N THR A 36 3.88 14.30 17.86
CA THR A 36 4.13 14.89 16.53
C THR A 36 4.65 13.83 15.55
N LYS A 37 5.60 12.99 15.96
CA LYS A 37 6.14 11.91 15.14
C LYS A 37 5.06 10.89 14.78
N ALA A 38 4.23 10.49 15.74
CA ALA A 38 3.10 9.60 15.50
C ALA A 38 2.12 10.19 14.47
N LEU A 39 1.75 11.47 14.62
CA LEU A 39 0.87 12.18 13.70
C LEU A 39 1.49 12.30 12.29
N HIS A 40 2.73 12.78 12.21
CA HIS A 40 3.43 13.00 10.94
C HIS A 40 3.69 11.71 10.17
N SER A 41 3.65 10.54 10.83
CA SER A 41 3.68 9.24 10.14
C SER A 41 2.41 8.94 9.32
N LYS A 42 1.32 9.67 9.59
CA LYS A 42 0.00 9.50 8.96
C LYS A 42 -0.45 10.70 8.12
N LEU A 43 0.30 11.80 8.14
CA LEU A 43 0.07 12.93 7.25
C LEU A 43 0.53 12.60 5.83
N ASN A 44 -0.24 13.06 4.85
CA ASN A 44 0.12 12.97 3.45
C ASN A 44 0.19 14.39 2.85
N PRO A 45 0.97 14.63 1.79
CA PRO A 45 0.89 15.88 1.03
C PRO A 45 -0.54 16.16 0.58
N ILE A 46 -0.95 17.42 0.62
CA ILE A 46 -2.22 17.84 0.00
C ILE A 46 -2.14 17.63 -1.53
N PRO A 47 -3.23 17.22 -2.20
CA PRO A 47 -3.24 17.03 -3.65
C PRO A 47 -2.71 18.23 -4.42
N GLY A 48 -1.73 17.96 -5.30
CA GLY A 48 -1.01 19.00 -6.06
C GLY A 48 0.39 19.29 -5.53
N TYR A 49 0.71 18.86 -4.31
CA TYR A 49 2.02 19.04 -3.70
C TYR A 49 2.72 17.70 -3.50
N LYS A 50 4.06 17.70 -3.60
CA LYS A 50 4.89 16.49 -3.47
C LYS A 50 5.31 16.19 -2.02
N ALA A 51 5.20 17.18 -1.13
CA ALA A 51 5.65 17.11 0.26
C ALA A 51 4.65 17.82 1.20
N ILE A 52 4.79 17.60 2.51
CA ILE A 52 4.04 18.34 3.54
C ILE A 52 4.57 19.77 3.57
N LEU A 53 3.68 20.76 3.55
CA LEU A 53 4.09 22.16 3.49
C LEU A 53 4.39 22.68 4.88
N LYS A 54 5.62 23.12 5.11
CA LYS A 54 6.09 23.70 6.37
C LYS A 54 6.09 25.23 6.25
N VAL A 55 5.41 25.88 7.19
CA VAL A 55 5.18 27.33 7.17
C VAL A 55 5.55 27.91 8.52
N CYS A 56 6.44 28.90 8.54
CA CYS A 56 6.68 29.71 9.73
C CYS A 56 5.84 30.98 9.63
N TYR A 57 4.89 31.18 10.54
CA TYR A 57 4.00 32.34 10.53
C TYR A 57 3.68 32.79 11.96
N GLY A 58 3.82 34.09 12.22
CA GLY A 58 3.75 34.64 13.58
C GLY A 58 4.80 33.99 14.48
N ASN A 59 4.38 33.52 15.66
CA ASN A 59 5.24 32.84 16.64
C ASN A 59 5.29 31.31 16.45
N GLN A 60 4.69 30.78 15.39
CA GLN A 60 4.40 29.35 15.26
C GLN A 60 4.96 28.75 13.97
N THR A 61 5.19 27.45 14.01
CA THR A 61 5.50 26.64 12.82
C THR A 61 4.32 25.70 12.55
N TYR A 62 3.76 25.80 11.36
CA TYR A 62 2.61 25.02 10.92
C TYR A 62 3.01 24.02 9.84
N TYR A 63 2.31 22.88 9.82
CA TYR A 63 2.45 21.85 8.80
C TYR A 63 1.11 21.62 8.11
N LEU A 64 1.01 22.02 6.86
CA LEU A 64 -0.20 21.87 6.06
C LEU A 64 -0.15 20.54 5.29
N ALA A 65 -1.14 19.69 5.55
CA ALA A 65 -1.18 18.32 5.05
C ALA A 65 -2.62 17.82 4.85
N LYS A 66 -2.74 16.69 4.15
CA LYS A 66 -3.96 15.88 4.10
C LYS A 66 -3.96 14.91 5.28
N PHE A 67 -5.06 14.90 6.03
CA PHE A 67 -5.33 13.92 7.09
C PHE A 67 -6.73 13.32 6.87
N GLY A 68 -6.79 12.01 6.61
CA GLY A 68 -8.01 11.37 6.14
C GLY A 68 -8.47 11.95 4.80
N ALA A 69 -9.72 12.43 4.73
CA ALA A 69 -10.31 13.06 3.54
C ALA A 69 -10.12 14.59 3.47
N PHE A 70 -9.49 15.22 4.46
CA PHE A 70 -9.57 16.66 4.68
C PHE A 70 -8.19 17.35 4.68
N CYS A 71 -8.21 18.67 4.49
CA CYS A 71 -7.07 19.54 4.75
C CYS A 71 -6.95 19.81 6.24
N ALA A 72 -5.78 19.54 6.80
CA ALA A 72 -5.48 19.80 8.19
C ALA A 72 -4.19 20.63 8.31
N ILE A 73 -4.17 21.50 9.30
CA ILE A 73 -2.96 22.14 9.80
C ILE A 73 -2.53 21.36 11.03
N HIS A 74 -1.25 21.03 11.15
CA HIS A 74 -0.66 20.62 12.41
C HIS A 74 0.16 21.76 13.02
N VAL A 75 0.09 21.89 14.34
CA VAL A 75 0.96 22.73 15.16
C VAL A 75 1.29 22.00 16.46
N GLN A 76 2.53 22.12 16.92
CA GLN A 76 2.96 21.59 18.23
C GLN A 76 3.00 22.73 19.24
N CYS A 77 2.34 22.56 20.38
CA CYS A 77 2.47 23.43 21.55
C CYS A 77 3.52 22.91 22.52
N GLU A 78 3.92 23.73 23.49
CA GLU A 78 4.65 23.28 24.67
C GLU A 78 3.71 22.55 25.62
N MET A 79 4.25 21.64 26.44
CA MET A 79 3.47 20.95 27.47
C MET A 79 2.86 21.93 28.48
N GLY A 80 1.61 21.69 28.86
CA GLY A 80 0.84 22.60 29.73
C GLY A 80 -0.06 23.58 28.96
N SER A 81 -1.05 24.12 29.65
CA SER A 81 -1.98 25.12 29.09
C SER A 81 -1.47 26.54 29.30
N LEU A 82 -0.70 26.77 30.37
CA LEU A 82 -0.13 28.06 30.74
C LEU A 82 1.32 28.16 30.26
N GLY A 83 1.65 29.24 29.56
CA GLY A 83 3.00 29.48 29.04
C GLY A 83 2.98 30.24 27.73
N ILE A 84 4.13 30.78 27.32
CA ILE A 84 4.23 31.51 26.04
C ILE A 84 3.94 30.55 24.87
N GLY A 85 4.48 29.32 24.89
CA GLY A 85 4.19 28.27 23.91
C GLY A 85 3.08 27.30 24.31
N GLY A 86 2.44 27.49 25.48
CA GLY A 86 1.39 26.61 25.99
C GLY A 86 0.15 26.55 25.10
N SER A 87 -0.73 25.57 25.33
CA SER A 87 -1.83 25.27 24.41
C SER A 87 -2.81 26.43 24.20
N ILE A 88 -3.03 27.32 25.18
CA ILE A 88 -3.90 28.51 25.03
C ILE A 88 -3.42 29.41 23.89
N ASN A 89 -2.15 29.82 23.95
CA ASN A 89 -1.60 30.78 22.99
C ASN A 89 -1.42 30.13 21.63
N THR A 90 -0.90 28.90 21.60
CA THR A 90 -0.70 28.16 20.35
C THR A 90 -2.01 27.91 19.59
N VAL A 91 -3.08 27.52 20.29
CA VAL A 91 -4.39 27.32 19.65
C VAL A 91 -5.00 28.65 19.21
N ARG A 92 -4.89 29.71 20.02
CA ARG A 92 -5.39 31.04 19.63
C ARG A 92 -4.69 31.54 18.36
N ASP A 93 -3.36 31.47 18.31
CA ASP A 93 -2.57 31.89 17.16
C ASP A 93 -2.93 31.06 15.93
N ALA A 94 -3.13 29.75 16.08
CA ALA A 94 -3.58 28.88 14.99
C ALA A 94 -5.00 29.23 14.50
N ILE A 95 -5.94 29.55 15.40
CA ILE A 95 -7.30 29.98 15.04
C ILE A 95 -7.25 31.30 14.26
N ASP A 96 -6.49 32.27 14.76
CA ASP A 96 -6.40 33.60 14.16
C ASP A 96 -5.72 33.56 12.78
N ALA A 97 -4.70 32.70 12.61
CA ALA A 97 -4.00 32.52 11.33
C ALA A 97 -4.82 31.72 10.30
N TRP A 98 -5.39 30.58 10.69
CA TRP A 98 -5.91 29.59 9.73
C TRP A 98 -7.44 29.48 9.68
N LYS A 99 -8.15 30.15 10.59
CA LYS A 99 -9.62 30.15 10.68
C LYS A 99 -10.25 28.75 10.54
N PRO A 100 -9.76 27.74 11.30
CA PRO A 100 -10.21 26.37 11.16
C PRO A 100 -11.66 26.19 11.62
N LYS A 101 -12.31 25.14 11.10
CA LYS A 101 -13.68 24.78 11.45
C LYS A 101 -13.76 23.89 12.69
N ALA A 102 -12.63 23.34 13.13
CA ALA A 102 -12.48 22.66 14.41
C ALA A 102 -11.03 22.63 14.90
N ILE A 103 -10.84 22.39 16.19
CA ILE A 103 -9.56 22.08 16.84
C ILE A 103 -9.59 20.66 17.40
N ILE A 104 -8.63 19.84 17.02
CA ILE A 104 -8.49 18.46 17.48
C ILE A 104 -7.16 18.38 18.22
N MET A 105 -7.17 18.03 19.51
CA MET A 105 -5.93 17.70 20.18
C MET A 105 -5.74 16.20 20.22
N VAL A 106 -4.63 15.71 19.68
CA VAL A 106 -4.26 14.30 19.72
C VAL A 106 -2.99 14.12 20.53
N GLY A 107 -2.92 13.09 21.36
CA GLY A 107 -1.73 12.89 22.18
C GLY A 107 -1.81 11.73 23.14
N ILE A 108 -1.12 11.87 24.27
CA ILE A 108 -1.04 10.88 25.34
C ILE A 108 -1.64 11.39 26.66
N ALA A 109 -2.12 10.47 27.49
CA ALA A 109 -2.71 10.71 28.79
C ALA A 109 -2.37 9.58 29.76
N PHE A 110 -2.54 9.83 31.05
CA PHE A 110 -2.57 8.75 32.04
C PHE A 110 -3.99 8.17 32.16
N GLY A 111 -4.08 6.86 32.40
CA GLY A 111 -5.28 6.15 32.81
C GLY A 111 -5.42 6.08 34.34
N ILE A 112 -6.56 5.62 34.82
CA ILE A 112 -6.92 5.66 36.25
C ILE A 112 -7.10 4.28 36.89
N ASP A 113 -7.41 3.25 36.10
CA ASP A 113 -7.66 1.89 36.57
C ASP A 113 -7.06 0.86 35.62
N ASN A 114 -5.87 0.36 35.93
CA ASN A 114 -5.13 -0.63 35.14
C ASN A 114 -5.79 -2.02 35.08
N LYS A 115 -6.89 -2.25 35.80
CA LYS A 115 -7.69 -3.47 35.68
C LYS A 115 -8.75 -3.37 34.58
N LYS A 116 -9.16 -2.15 34.24
CA LYS A 116 -10.20 -1.88 33.23
C LYS A 116 -9.65 -1.25 31.97
N GLN A 117 -8.50 -0.59 32.09
CA GLN A 117 -7.84 0.15 31.03
C GLN A 117 -6.46 -0.46 30.77
N LYS A 118 -5.99 -0.33 29.54
CA LYS A 118 -4.72 -0.85 29.04
C LYS A 118 -3.91 0.28 28.41
N ILE A 119 -2.59 0.10 28.37
CA ILE A 119 -1.73 0.95 27.55
C ILE A 119 -2.19 0.87 26.09
N GLY A 120 -2.38 2.03 25.46
CA GLY A 120 -2.86 2.13 24.09
C GLY A 120 -4.38 2.28 23.93
N ASP A 121 -5.18 2.05 24.98
CA ASP A 121 -6.60 2.43 24.96
C ASP A 121 -6.74 3.93 24.71
N VAL A 122 -7.77 4.34 23.98
CA VAL A 122 -7.92 5.73 23.52
C VAL A 122 -9.08 6.40 24.23
N LEU A 123 -8.76 7.42 25.03
CA LEU A 123 -9.69 8.31 25.69
C LEU A 123 -10.20 9.36 24.70
N VAL A 124 -11.51 9.51 24.62
CA VAL A 124 -12.19 10.56 23.83
C VAL A 124 -12.96 11.44 24.79
N SER A 125 -12.68 12.75 24.80
CA SER A 125 -13.33 13.68 25.72
C SER A 125 -14.81 13.85 25.39
N GLU A 126 -15.69 13.39 26.28
CA GLU A 126 -17.07 13.88 26.37
C GLU A 126 -17.08 15.27 27.03
N THR A 127 -16.32 15.40 28.12
CA THR A 127 -16.03 16.67 28.78
C THR A 127 -14.55 16.75 29.17
N VAL A 128 -14.03 17.97 29.26
CA VAL A 128 -12.73 18.27 29.88
C VAL A 128 -12.96 19.06 31.16
N ILE A 129 -12.29 18.68 32.25
CA ILE A 129 -12.43 19.30 33.57
C ILE A 129 -11.07 19.88 33.98
N PRO A 130 -10.94 21.21 34.16
CA PRO A 130 -9.73 21.82 34.68
C PRO A 130 -9.62 21.53 36.20
N TYR A 131 -8.79 20.57 36.58
CA TYR A 131 -8.78 20.05 37.95
C TYR A 131 -8.02 20.95 38.95
N ASP A 132 -7.18 21.86 38.47
CA ASP A 132 -6.42 22.78 39.33
C ASP A 132 -7.27 23.85 39.98
N ARG A 133 -8.44 24.16 39.41
CA ARG A 133 -9.35 25.17 39.97
C ARG A 133 -10.03 24.62 41.21
N LYS A 134 -9.54 25.01 42.39
CA LYS A 134 -10.05 24.55 43.69
C LYS A 134 -9.94 25.63 44.77
N ARG A 135 -10.80 25.59 45.78
CA ARG A 135 -10.63 26.34 47.03
C ARG A 135 -9.91 25.45 48.02
N VAL A 136 -8.74 25.87 48.48
CA VAL A 136 -7.99 25.20 49.55
C VAL A 136 -8.22 25.97 50.84
N SER A 137 -8.66 25.28 51.88
CA SER A 137 -8.78 25.82 53.24
C SER A 137 -8.08 24.89 54.23
N ALA A 138 -7.95 25.30 55.49
CA ALA A 138 -7.34 24.47 56.54
C ALA A 138 -8.09 23.15 56.81
N LYS A 139 -9.37 23.04 56.42
CA LYS A 139 -10.22 21.88 56.72
C LYS A 139 -10.60 21.04 55.48
N GLU A 140 -10.70 21.69 54.33
CA GLU A 140 -11.25 21.07 53.12
C GLU A 140 -10.62 21.64 51.85
N ILE A 141 -10.57 20.79 50.83
CA ILE A 141 -10.29 21.14 49.43
C ILE A 141 -11.60 20.98 48.67
N ILE A 142 -12.13 22.08 48.14
CA ILE A 142 -13.36 22.07 47.35
C ILE A 142 -13.00 22.24 45.87
N PRO A 143 -13.23 21.22 45.02
CA PRO A 143 -13.05 21.37 43.58
C PRO A 143 -14.02 22.44 43.01
N LYS A 144 -13.50 23.27 42.11
CA LYS A 144 -14.23 24.35 41.42
C LYS A 144 -14.07 24.30 39.89
N GLY A 145 -13.48 23.23 39.37
CA GLY A 145 -13.47 22.93 37.94
C GLY A 145 -14.89 22.81 37.41
N ILE A 146 -15.15 23.35 36.23
CA ILE A 146 -16.43 23.21 35.55
C ILE A 146 -16.18 22.24 34.39
N PRO A 147 -16.97 21.17 34.22
CA PRO A 147 -16.85 20.32 33.03
C PRO A 147 -17.25 21.10 31.76
N HIS A 148 -16.34 21.17 30.80
CA HIS A 148 -16.59 21.78 29.49
C HIS A 148 -16.88 20.67 28.47
N PRO A 149 -18.08 20.63 27.86
CA PRO A 149 -18.42 19.59 26.90
C PRO A 149 -17.73 19.79 25.55
N ALA A 150 -17.21 18.70 24.99
CA ALA A 150 -16.71 18.71 23.62
C ALA A 150 -17.85 18.95 22.61
N ASN A 151 -17.50 19.32 21.38
CA ASN A 151 -18.51 19.56 20.35
C ASN A 151 -19.33 18.28 20.07
N LYS A 152 -20.66 18.41 20.03
CA LYS A 152 -21.59 17.27 19.85
C LYS A 152 -21.39 16.48 18.56
N ILE A 153 -21.05 17.15 17.46
CA ILE A 153 -20.85 16.49 16.16
C ILE A 153 -19.54 15.70 16.20
N LEU A 154 -18.44 16.34 16.62
CA LEU A 154 -17.15 15.64 16.78
C LEU A 154 -17.30 14.44 17.70
N LEU A 155 -17.83 14.64 18.92
CA LEU A 155 -18.04 13.58 19.90
C LEU A 155 -18.85 12.41 19.34
N ASN A 156 -19.93 12.71 18.61
CA ASN A 156 -20.76 11.67 17.99
C ASN A 156 -19.96 10.80 17.02
N ARG A 157 -19.10 11.40 16.17
CA ARG A 157 -18.30 10.64 15.18
C ARG A 157 -17.26 9.73 15.82
N PHE A 158 -16.68 10.13 16.94
CA PHE A 158 -15.78 9.25 17.70
C PHE A 158 -16.53 8.19 18.51
N LYS A 159 -17.65 8.55 19.14
CA LYS A 159 -18.44 7.64 20.00
C LYS A 159 -19.04 6.47 19.24
N TYR A 160 -19.48 6.69 18.00
CA TYR A 160 -20.11 5.68 17.16
C TYR A 160 -19.21 5.21 16.02
N VAL A 161 -17.89 5.27 16.20
CA VAL A 161 -16.94 4.73 15.23
C VAL A 161 -17.18 3.22 15.06
N VAL A 162 -17.31 2.78 13.81
CA VAL A 162 -17.46 1.36 13.46
C VAL A 162 -16.23 0.91 12.68
N ASN A 163 -15.84 -0.36 12.84
CA ASN A 163 -14.74 -0.99 12.10
C ASN A 163 -13.35 -0.36 12.32
N TRP A 164 -13.16 0.48 13.34
CA TRP A 164 -11.80 0.82 13.76
C TRP A 164 -11.14 -0.41 14.40
N ARG A 165 -10.05 -0.86 13.79
CA ARG A 165 -9.17 -1.91 14.34
C ARG A 165 -7.75 -1.40 14.32
N HIS A 166 -7.10 -1.45 15.48
CA HIS A 166 -5.69 -1.15 15.63
C HIS A 166 -5.04 -2.26 16.43
N ASN A 167 -3.92 -2.80 15.97
CA ASN A 167 -3.20 -3.84 16.68
C ASN A 167 -2.09 -3.20 17.49
N LEU A 168 -2.18 -3.29 18.81
CA LEU A 168 -1.07 -2.90 19.68
C LEU A 168 0.06 -3.94 19.55
N PRO A 169 1.32 -3.57 19.85
CA PRO A 169 2.44 -4.52 19.85
C PRO A 169 2.24 -5.71 20.79
N SER A 170 1.38 -5.58 21.81
CA SER A 170 1.01 -6.67 22.71
C SER A 170 0.02 -7.67 22.10
N GLY A 171 -0.45 -7.45 20.87
CA GLY A 171 -1.49 -8.25 20.21
C GLY A 171 -2.93 -7.89 20.62
N ASN A 172 -3.11 -6.95 21.54
CA ASN A 172 -4.43 -6.50 21.98
C ASN A 172 -5.01 -5.44 21.03
N ILE A 173 -6.34 -5.37 20.99
CA ILE A 173 -7.08 -4.29 20.34
C ILE A 173 -7.39 -3.24 21.41
N PRO A 174 -7.04 -1.95 21.19
CA PRO A 174 -7.34 -0.88 22.13
C PRO A 174 -8.82 -0.54 22.13
N ASP A 175 -9.34 -0.21 23.31
CA ASP A 175 -10.72 0.22 23.49
C ASP A 175 -10.86 1.74 23.26
N VAL A 176 -12.00 2.17 22.72
CA VAL A 176 -12.39 3.59 22.66
C VAL A 176 -13.20 3.93 23.89
N ILE A 177 -12.69 4.81 24.75
CA ILE A 177 -13.31 5.16 26.02
C ILE A 177 -13.77 6.62 25.96
N VAL A 178 -15.07 6.81 25.75
CA VAL A 178 -15.69 8.15 25.81
C VAL A 178 -15.90 8.53 27.27
N CYS A 179 -15.29 9.63 27.73
CA CYS A 179 -15.19 9.92 29.16
C CYS A 179 -15.07 11.39 29.54
N GLN A 180 -15.19 11.65 30.84
CA GLN A 180 -14.70 12.89 31.46
C GLN A 180 -13.16 12.82 31.56
N LEU A 181 -12.48 13.81 31.00
CA LEU A 181 -11.02 13.89 30.98
C LEU A 181 -10.56 15.03 31.89
N LEU A 182 -9.60 14.75 32.78
CA LEU A 182 -8.99 15.75 33.64
C LEU A 182 -7.88 16.49 32.89
N SER A 183 -7.80 17.81 33.02
CA SER A 183 -6.72 18.61 32.45
C SER A 183 -6.18 19.61 33.47
N GLY A 184 -4.86 19.80 33.52
CA GLY A 184 -4.23 20.73 34.46
C GLY A 184 -2.71 20.76 34.34
N GLU A 185 -2.06 21.71 35.00
CA GLU A 185 -0.64 22.04 34.83
C GLU A 185 0.32 21.07 35.56
N SER A 186 -0.22 20.25 36.48
CA SER A 186 0.61 19.34 37.26
C SER A 186 0.79 18.01 36.55
N LEU A 187 2.05 17.55 36.41
CA LEU A 187 2.32 16.18 35.98
C LEU A 187 1.99 15.21 37.14
N ILE A 188 0.89 14.48 37.02
CA ILE A 188 0.48 13.49 38.02
C ILE A 188 1.28 12.21 37.80
N ASP A 189 2.16 11.89 38.74
CA ASP A 189 3.07 10.74 38.65
C ASP A 189 3.20 9.97 39.97
N ASN A 190 2.16 10.02 40.80
CA ASN A 190 2.08 9.14 41.95
C ASN A 190 0.63 8.78 42.26
N LYS A 191 0.47 7.55 42.76
CA LYS A 191 -0.84 6.96 43.01
C LYS A 191 -1.67 7.80 43.98
N ALA A 192 -1.06 8.39 45.01
CA ALA A 192 -1.79 9.16 46.04
C ALA A 192 -2.41 10.44 45.46
N ALA A 193 -1.67 11.19 44.63
CA ALA A 193 -2.15 12.39 43.96
C ALA A 193 -3.25 12.07 42.95
N ARG A 194 -3.07 11.00 42.16
CA ARG A 194 -4.09 10.49 41.24
C ARG A 194 -5.37 10.11 41.99
N ASP A 195 -5.26 9.29 43.04
CA ASP A 195 -6.41 8.83 43.82
C ASP A 195 -7.13 10.02 44.52
N ALA A 196 -6.39 11.05 44.92
CA ALA A 196 -6.96 12.29 45.46
C ALA A 196 -7.69 13.15 44.41
N LEU A 197 -7.30 13.07 43.13
CA LEU A 197 -8.08 13.68 42.04
C LEU A 197 -9.36 12.88 41.77
N LEU A 198 -9.29 11.55 41.80
CA LEU A 198 -10.43 10.67 41.54
C LEU A 198 -11.48 10.74 42.66
N SER A 199 -11.07 11.01 43.91
CA SER A 199 -12.03 11.23 45.00
C SER A 199 -12.86 12.50 44.78
N GLN A 200 -12.30 13.51 44.11
CA GLN A 200 -12.97 14.75 43.71
C GLN A 200 -13.80 14.57 42.42
N TRP A 201 -13.32 13.73 41.49
CA TRP A 201 -13.88 13.56 40.15
C TRP A 201 -14.07 12.07 39.81
N GLN A 202 -15.06 11.43 40.46
CA GLN A 202 -15.24 9.97 40.42
C GLN A 202 -15.55 9.40 39.04
N ASN A 203 -16.03 10.22 38.11
CA ASN A 203 -16.39 9.81 36.74
C ASN A 203 -15.27 10.05 35.72
N ALA A 204 -14.16 10.67 36.13
CA ALA A 204 -12.99 10.82 35.26
C ALA A 204 -12.47 9.44 34.84
N GLN A 205 -11.90 9.32 33.64
CA GLN A 205 -11.24 8.08 33.18
C GLN A 205 -9.76 8.28 32.81
N GLY A 206 -9.24 9.50 32.95
CA GLY A 206 -7.84 9.81 32.67
C GLY A 206 -7.55 11.29 32.82
N GLY A 207 -6.29 11.65 32.58
CA GLY A 207 -5.91 13.06 32.55
C GLY A 207 -4.65 13.37 31.76
N GLU A 208 -4.51 14.64 31.42
CA GLU A 208 -3.44 15.23 30.60
C GLU A 208 -3.21 16.71 31.00
N MET A 209 -2.40 17.46 30.25
CA MET A 209 -1.94 18.79 30.69
C MET A 209 -2.31 19.98 29.79
N GLU A 210 -2.94 19.77 28.63
CA GLU A 210 -3.12 20.83 27.62
C GLU A 210 -4.58 21.10 27.22
N GLY A 211 -5.48 20.15 27.41
CA GLY A 211 -6.87 20.20 26.99
C GLY A 211 -7.64 21.38 27.57
N ALA A 212 -7.27 21.83 28.77
CA ALA A 212 -7.84 23.03 29.39
C ALA A 212 -7.57 24.28 28.54
N GLY A 213 -6.36 24.43 28.03
CA GLY A 213 -6.03 25.54 27.15
C GLY A 213 -6.66 25.44 25.76
N VAL A 214 -6.81 24.22 25.23
CA VAL A 214 -7.50 23.99 23.96
C VAL A 214 -8.96 24.44 24.01
N PHE A 215 -9.74 23.99 25.01
CA PHE A 215 -11.14 24.40 25.09
C PHE A 215 -11.24 25.90 25.39
N ALA A 216 -10.37 26.46 26.25
CA ALA A 216 -10.43 27.87 26.61
C ALA A 216 -10.20 28.78 25.38
N ALA A 217 -9.22 28.45 24.54
CA ALA A 217 -8.96 29.17 23.30
C ALA A 217 -10.08 28.97 22.27
N ALA A 218 -10.50 27.73 22.04
CA ALA A 218 -11.50 27.40 21.03
C ALA A 218 -12.90 27.95 21.35
N GLU A 219 -13.37 27.82 22.60
CA GLU A 219 -14.67 28.35 23.04
C GLU A 219 -14.72 29.87 22.95
N SER A 220 -13.62 30.57 23.28
CA SER A 220 -13.55 32.04 23.17
C SER A 220 -13.76 32.55 21.73
N LYS A 221 -13.53 31.69 20.73
CA LYS A 221 -13.69 31.97 19.30
C LYS A 221 -14.86 31.20 18.66
N ASN A 222 -15.67 30.50 19.46
CA ASN A 222 -16.75 29.62 19.01
C ASN A 222 -16.30 28.54 18.01
N VAL A 223 -15.07 28.03 18.13
CA VAL A 223 -14.54 26.96 17.28
C VAL A 223 -14.81 25.60 17.95
N PRO A 224 -15.48 24.66 17.27
CA PRO A 224 -15.65 23.28 17.74
C PRO A 224 -14.34 22.61 18.15
N TRP A 225 -14.34 21.83 19.24
CA TRP A 225 -13.14 21.14 19.69
C TRP A 225 -13.43 19.73 20.23
N ILE A 226 -12.39 18.89 20.22
CA ILE A 226 -12.36 17.58 20.90
C ILE A 226 -10.92 17.18 21.27
N ILE A 227 -10.75 16.44 22.36
CA ILE A 227 -9.48 15.90 22.83
C ILE A 227 -9.50 14.38 22.71
N VAL A 228 -8.44 13.81 22.11
CA VAL A 228 -8.28 12.37 21.87
C VAL A 228 -6.89 11.94 22.35
N LYS A 229 -6.81 11.10 23.37
CA LYS A 229 -5.53 10.77 24.02
C LYS A 229 -5.39 9.26 24.22
N GLY A 230 -4.25 8.70 23.88
CA GLY A 230 -3.92 7.31 24.20
C GLY A 230 -3.38 7.19 25.62
N ILE A 231 -3.72 6.11 26.33
CA ILE A 231 -3.18 5.85 27.66
C ILE A 231 -1.73 5.38 27.57
N CYS A 232 -0.78 6.15 28.12
CA CYS A 232 0.65 5.82 28.14
C CYS A 232 1.17 5.35 29.50
N ASP A 233 0.46 5.65 30.58
CA ASP A 233 0.76 5.19 31.95
C ASP A 233 -0.50 5.27 32.83
N PHE A 234 -0.37 4.95 34.12
CA PHE A 234 -1.47 4.99 35.09
C PHE A 234 -1.23 5.97 36.25
N ALA A 235 -0.31 6.92 36.09
CA ALA A 235 0.05 7.94 37.09
C ALA A 235 0.30 7.36 38.51
N ASP A 236 0.92 6.18 38.60
CA ASP A 236 1.14 5.46 39.85
C ASP A 236 2.59 5.58 40.38
N GLY A 237 3.46 6.27 39.65
CA GLY A 237 4.88 6.43 39.95
C GLY A 237 5.77 5.29 39.43
N ASN A 238 5.18 4.27 38.79
CA ASN A 238 5.93 3.16 38.18
C ASN A 238 6.23 3.42 36.70
N LYS A 239 6.73 4.61 36.37
CA LYS A 239 7.26 4.90 35.04
C LYS A 239 8.59 4.15 34.86
N GLY A 240 8.51 2.85 34.56
CA GLY A 240 9.66 1.97 34.34
C GLY A 240 10.43 2.30 33.05
N GLN A 241 11.35 1.40 32.67
CA GLN A 241 12.23 1.58 31.49
C GLN A 241 11.49 1.70 30.14
N ASN A 242 10.19 1.37 30.07
CA ASN A 242 9.40 1.35 28.84
C ASN A 242 8.60 2.65 28.58
N LYS A 243 8.87 3.74 29.32
CA LYS A 243 8.10 4.99 29.22
C LYS A 243 7.93 5.50 27.79
N GLU A 244 9.04 5.67 27.06
CA GLU A 244 9.01 6.20 25.68
C GLU A 244 8.25 5.26 24.73
N GLN A 245 8.41 3.95 24.92
CA GLN A 245 7.70 2.94 24.13
C GLN A 245 6.19 3.02 24.36
N TYR A 246 5.73 3.12 25.60
CA TYR A 246 4.31 3.23 25.91
C TYR A 246 3.70 4.55 25.44
N GLN A 247 4.46 5.66 25.51
CA GLN A 247 4.06 6.93 24.92
C GLN A 247 3.90 6.82 23.40
N ALA A 248 4.83 6.15 22.71
CA ALA A 248 4.72 5.93 21.27
C ALA A 248 3.52 5.06 20.90
N ILE A 249 3.28 3.96 21.64
CA ILE A 249 2.12 3.08 21.43
C ILE A 249 0.81 3.87 21.60
N ALA A 250 0.70 4.62 22.69
CA ALA A 250 -0.46 5.44 23.00
C ALA A 250 -0.72 6.51 21.94
N ALA A 251 0.31 7.26 21.53
CA ALA A 251 0.19 8.30 20.52
C ALA A 251 -0.24 7.72 19.16
N VAL A 252 0.35 6.59 18.74
CA VAL A 252 -0.01 5.92 17.48
C VAL A 252 -1.45 5.42 17.49
N ALA A 253 -1.92 4.87 18.62
CA ALA A 253 -3.31 4.43 18.76
C ALA A 253 -4.29 5.60 18.65
N ALA A 254 -4.03 6.72 19.34
CA ALA A 254 -4.86 7.91 19.28
C ALA A 254 -4.92 8.53 17.87
N VAL A 255 -3.77 8.64 17.19
CA VAL A 255 -3.70 9.13 15.80
C VAL A 255 -4.42 8.17 14.84
N SER A 256 -4.29 6.86 15.05
CA SER A 256 -4.97 5.83 14.27
C SER A 256 -6.50 5.96 14.36
N LEU A 257 -7.04 6.17 15.57
CA LEU A 257 -8.47 6.42 15.76
C LEU A 257 -8.90 7.69 15.01
N CYS A 258 -8.18 8.80 15.20
CA CYS A 258 -8.47 10.05 14.51
C CYS A 258 -8.49 9.85 12.99
N LEU A 259 -7.46 9.21 12.43
CA LEU A 259 -7.36 8.97 10.99
C LEU A 259 -8.55 8.17 10.46
N ASN A 260 -8.99 7.14 11.18
CA ASN A 260 -10.15 6.34 10.80
C ASN A 260 -11.42 7.20 10.72
N VAL A 261 -11.68 8.01 11.76
CA VAL A 261 -12.85 8.90 11.81
C VAL A 261 -12.80 9.94 10.68
N PHE A 262 -11.63 10.58 10.46
CA PHE A 262 -11.48 11.62 9.43
C PHE A 262 -11.34 11.08 8.00
N THR A 263 -11.32 9.76 7.79
CA THR A 263 -11.36 9.17 6.45
C THR A 263 -12.77 9.19 5.85
N ASN A 264 -13.81 9.27 6.67
CA ASN A 264 -15.18 9.38 6.19
C ASN A 264 -15.46 10.81 5.69
N GLU A 265 -15.52 10.98 4.37
CA GLU A 265 -15.69 12.28 3.72
C GLU A 265 -17.04 12.97 3.99
N HIS A 266 -18.05 12.23 4.44
CA HIS A 266 -19.38 12.75 4.72
C HIS A 266 -19.62 13.02 6.21
N ALA A 267 -18.73 12.58 7.10
CA ALA A 267 -18.95 12.63 8.53
C ALA A 267 -19.05 14.07 9.10
N PHE A 268 -18.54 15.08 8.41
CA PHE A 268 -18.36 16.42 8.98
C PHE A 268 -19.00 17.53 8.15
N SER A 269 -20.03 17.21 7.37
CA SER A 269 -20.75 18.17 6.53
C SER A 269 -21.35 19.33 7.33
N GLU A 270 -21.83 19.05 8.54
CA GLU A 270 -22.46 19.99 9.46
C GLU A 270 -21.46 20.96 10.10
N LEU A 271 -20.18 20.57 10.17
CA LEU A 271 -19.07 21.46 10.53
C LEU A 271 -18.46 22.14 9.29
N GLN A 272 -19.09 21.97 8.13
CA GLN A 272 -18.66 22.51 6.84
C GLN A 272 -17.24 22.07 6.44
N PHE A 273 -16.75 20.92 6.89
CA PHE A 273 -15.40 20.48 6.53
C PHE A 273 -15.25 20.40 5.01
N VAL A 274 -14.14 20.96 4.50
CA VAL A 274 -13.84 20.94 3.07
C VAL A 274 -13.09 19.65 2.78
N LYS A 275 -13.79 18.70 2.15
CA LYS A 275 -13.12 17.55 1.57
C LYS A 275 -12.06 18.05 0.59
N ILE A 276 -10.82 17.58 0.76
CA ILE A 276 -9.88 17.70 -0.36
C ILE A 276 -10.07 16.46 -1.20
N THR A 277 -10.99 16.59 -2.15
CA THR A 277 -10.90 15.79 -3.36
C THR A 277 -9.58 16.19 -4.03
N SER A 278 -8.86 15.22 -4.59
CA SER A 278 -8.02 15.58 -5.74
C SER A 278 -8.93 16.41 -6.64
N PRO A 279 -8.51 17.57 -7.15
CA PRO A 279 -9.37 18.26 -8.09
C PRO A 279 -9.85 17.21 -9.09
N GLU A 280 -11.14 17.23 -9.39
CA GLU A 280 -11.56 16.91 -10.73
C GLU A 280 -10.71 17.81 -11.61
N VAL A 281 -9.52 17.30 -11.94
CA VAL A 281 -8.78 17.71 -13.08
C VAL A 281 -9.71 17.27 -14.18
N GLU A 282 -10.54 18.21 -14.65
CA GLU A 282 -10.65 18.43 -16.08
C GLU A 282 -9.33 18.01 -16.70
N ILE A 283 -9.39 16.81 -17.29
CA ILE A 283 -8.45 16.22 -18.24
C ILE A 283 -7.35 17.22 -18.60
N ASN A 284 -6.23 17.22 -17.86
CA ASN A 284 -4.91 17.79 -18.22
C ASN A 284 -3.91 17.71 -17.04
N ARG A 285 -3.85 16.59 -16.31
CA ARG A 285 -2.52 16.11 -15.87
C ARG A 285 -1.99 15.33 -17.05
N GLU A 286 -0.75 15.61 -17.46
CA GLU A 286 -0.03 14.75 -18.40
C GLU A 286 -0.31 13.29 -17.99
N TYR A 287 -0.93 12.57 -18.93
CA TYR A 287 -1.09 11.14 -18.81
C TYR A 287 0.30 10.60 -18.54
N ASP A 288 0.53 10.08 -17.34
CA ASP A 288 1.80 9.42 -17.02
C ASP A 288 1.79 8.07 -17.75
N GLY A 289 2.10 8.16 -19.05
CA GLY A 289 2.18 7.01 -19.93
C GLY A 289 3.23 6.05 -19.42
N HIS A 290 4.29 6.56 -18.80
CA HIS A 290 5.33 5.75 -18.20
C HIS A 290 4.81 4.93 -17.02
N LEU A 291 4.12 5.55 -16.05
CA LEU A 291 3.50 4.81 -14.94
C LEU A 291 2.46 3.81 -15.46
N THR A 292 1.67 4.20 -16.47
CA THR A 292 0.66 3.31 -17.05
C THR A 292 1.31 2.09 -17.71
N GLU A 293 2.41 2.28 -18.42
CA GLU A 293 3.21 1.18 -19.00
C GLU A 293 3.83 0.29 -17.94
N LEU A 294 4.29 0.85 -16.81
CA LEU A 294 4.86 0.07 -15.71
C LEU A 294 3.81 -0.76 -14.97
N VAL A 295 2.60 -0.23 -14.76
CA VAL A 295 1.52 -0.92 -14.04
C VAL A 295 0.80 -1.94 -14.94
N LEU A 296 0.54 -1.57 -16.19
CA LEU A 296 -0.16 -2.40 -17.16
C LEU A 296 0.79 -3.18 -18.07
N PHE A 297 2.03 -3.41 -17.61
CA PHE A 297 3.09 -4.05 -18.40
C PHE A 297 2.60 -5.33 -19.09
N GLU A 298 2.93 -5.46 -20.37
CA GLU A 298 2.68 -6.67 -21.17
C GLU A 298 3.86 -7.64 -20.99
N THR A 299 5.08 -7.11 -21.03
CA THR A 299 6.34 -7.84 -20.76
C THR A 299 6.93 -7.38 -19.44
N TYR A 300 7.32 -8.33 -18.59
CA TYR A 300 7.96 -8.01 -17.31
C TYR A 300 9.31 -7.33 -17.55
N ARG A 301 9.56 -6.26 -16.80
CA ARG A 301 10.87 -5.59 -16.69
C ARG A 301 11.12 -5.30 -15.20
N PRO A 302 12.38 -5.22 -14.73
CA PRO A 302 12.69 -4.99 -13.31
C PRO A 302 11.95 -3.80 -12.68
N GLU A 303 11.71 -2.75 -13.47
CA GLU A 303 11.01 -1.52 -13.06
C GLU A 303 9.54 -1.76 -12.71
N CYS A 304 8.97 -2.87 -13.17
CA CYS A 304 7.57 -3.24 -12.94
C CYS A 304 7.40 -4.08 -11.65
N GLU A 305 8.48 -4.48 -10.95
CA GLU A 305 8.42 -5.42 -9.82
C GLU A 305 7.49 -4.94 -8.70
N THR A 306 7.45 -3.64 -8.42
CA THR A 306 6.52 -3.06 -7.42
C THR A 306 5.03 -3.29 -7.77
N PHE A 307 4.73 -3.58 -9.04
CA PHE A 307 3.38 -3.85 -9.53
C PHE A 307 3.15 -5.33 -9.88
N TYR A 308 4.15 -6.18 -9.68
CA TYR A 308 4.02 -7.62 -9.89
C TYR A 308 3.36 -8.28 -8.67
N LEU A 309 2.38 -9.16 -8.91
CA LEU A 309 1.78 -9.98 -7.86
C LEU A 309 2.37 -11.38 -7.92
N GLU A 310 3.25 -11.69 -6.97
CA GLU A 310 3.86 -13.01 -6.82
C GLU A 310 2.81 -14.03 -6.35
N ARG A 311 2.80 -15.22 -6.98
CA ARG A 311 1.89 -16.32 -6.67
C ARG A 311 2.67 -17.60 -6.40
N GLN A 312 1.96 -18.66 -5.99
CA GLN A 312 2.58 -19.94 -5.70
C GLN A 312 3.28 -20.53 -6.94
N GLU A 313 2.73 -20.31 -8.13
CA GLU A 313 3.33 -20.80 -9.38
C GLU A 313 4.67 -20.13 -9.70
N ASP A 314 4.88 -18.89 -9.25
CA ASP A 314 6.18 -18.20 -9.34
C ASP A 314 7.23 -18.92 -8.49
N LEU A 315 6.85 -19.30 -7.27
CA LEU A 315 7.71 -20.03 -6.33
C LEU A 315 8.00 -21.43 -6.84
N ASP A 316 6.98 -22.16 -7.29
CA ASP A 316 7.11 -23.50 -7.84
C ASP A 316 8.03 -23.53 -9.07
N PHE A 317 7.92 -22.52 -9.94
CA PHE A 317 8.80 -22.37 -11.10
C PHE A 317 10.24 -22.10 -10.66
N LYS A 318 10.44 -21.16 -9.73
CA LYS A 318 11.77 -20.82 -9.18
C LYS A 318 12.45 -22.05 -8.56
N GLU A 319 11.76 -22.75 -7.66
CA GLU A 319 12.27 -23.96 -7.00
C GLU A 319 12.58 -25.07 -8.01
N THR A 320 11.71 -25.25 -9.00
CA THR A 320 11.92 -26.22 -10.07
C THR A 320 13.16 -25.87 -10.89
N LEU A 321 13.33 -24.61 -11.29
CA LEU A 321 14.48 -24.14 -12.08
C LEU A 321 15.79 -24.08 -11.29
N GLU A 322 15.77 -24.12 -9.96
CA GLU A 322 16.97 -24.35 -9.15
C GLU A 322 17.42 -25.82 -9.18
N ILE A 323 16.49 -26.77 -9.38
CA ILE A 323 16.78 -28.21 -9.39
C ILE A 323 16.99 -28.75 -10.82
N THR A 324 16.08 -28.46 -11.75
CA THR A 324 16.01 -29.08 -13.10
C THR A 324 15.45 -28.10 -14.13
N SER A 325 15.15 -28.53 -15.35
CA SER A 325 14.48 -27.70 -16.37
C SER A 325 12.96 -27.64 -16.11
N ALA A 326 12.28 -26.57 -16.55
CA ALA A 326 10.84 -26.41 -16.40
C ALA A 326 10.15 -26.06 -17.71
N TRP A 327 8.94 -26.60 -17.88
CA TRP A 327 8.02 -26.22 -18.95
C TRP A 327 6.69 -25.78 -18.33
N ILE A 328 6.38 -24.50 -18.41
CA ILE A 328 5.11 -23.92 -17.95
C ILE A 328 4.09 -24.03 -19.08
N HIS A 329 2.90 -24.57 -18.83
CA HIS A 329 1.85 -24.64 -19.84
C HIS A 329 0.49 -24.17 -19.30
N GLY A 330 -0.37 -23.60 -20.15
CA GLY A 330 -1.67 -23.10 -19.73
C GLY A 330 -2.25 -22.04 -20.66
N PRO A 331 -3.48 -21.56 -20.42
CA PRO A 331 -4.20 -20.66 -21.33
C PRO A 331 -3.42 -19.36 -21.63
N CYS A 332 -3.76 -18.71 -22.75
CA CYS A 332 -3.15 -17.42 -23.09
C CYS A 332 -3.46 -16.36 -22.01
N GLY A 333 -2.49 -15.48 -21.75
CA GLY A 333 -2.69 -14.33 -20.85
C GLY A 333 -2.68 -14.62 -19.35
N CYS A 334 -2.37 -15.84 -18.88
CA CYS A 334 -2.27 -16.15 -17.44
C CYS A 334 -0.92 -15.76 -16.78
N GLY A 335 0.04 -15.24 -17.54
CA GLY A 335 1.32 -14.72 -17.01
C GLY A 335 2.53 -15.66 -17.09
N LYS A 336 2.49 -16.72 -17.92
CA LYS A 336 3.60 -17.67 -18.09
C LYS A 336 4.94 -16.98 -18.41
N SER A 337 4.95 -16.12 -19.42
CA SER A 337 6.13 -15.37 -19.85
C SER A 337 6.60 -14.36 -18.80
N SER A 338 5.68 -13.82 -18.01
CA SER A 338 6.02 -12.93 -16.90
C SER A 338 6.76 -13.66 -15.79
N ILE A 339 6.37 -14.89 -15.43
CA ILE A 339 7.09 -15.74 -14.46
C ILE A 339 8.53 -15.98 -14.92
N ILE A 340 8.70 -16.42 -16.18
CA ILE A 340 10.02 -16.72 -16.75
C ILE A 340 10.90 -15.47 -16.78
N SER A 341 10.38 -14.37 -17.35
CA SER A 341 11.09 -13.10 -17.45
C SER A 341 11.49 -12.55 -16.08
N ARG A 342 10.61 -12.66 -15.08
CA ARG A 342 10.89 -12.23 -13.69
C ARG A 342 12.00 -13.04 -13.06
N TYR A 343 11.94 -14.37 -13.17
CA TYR A 343 13.00 -15.24 -12.62
C TYR A 343 14.36 -14.99 -13.30
N LEU A 344 14.39 -14.87 -14.63
CA LEU A 344 15.63 -14.59 -15.38
C LEU A 344 16.24 -13.25 -14.97
N SER A 345 15.40 -12.21 -14.82
CA SER A 345 15.82 -10.90 -14.35
C SER A 345 16.39 -10.91 -12.93
N GLN A 346 15.75 -11.63 -11.99
CA GLN A 346 16.18 -11.67 -10.59
C GLN A 346 17.39 -12.56 -10.33
N SER A 347 17.49 -13.69 -11.05
CA SER A 347 18.56 -14.68 -10.83
C SER A 347 19.93 -14.21 -11.32
N LYS A 348 19.98 -13.20 -12.21
CA LYS A 348 21.21 -12.73 -12.88
C LYS A 348 22.02 -13.85 -13.54
N LYS A 349 21.39 -15.00 -13.80
CA LYS A 349 22.00 -16.16 -14.48
C LYS A 349 22.12 -15.84 -15.97
N ASN A 350 23.19 -16.33 -16.59
CA ASN A 350 23.34 -16.25 -18.05
C ASN A 350 22.15 -16.97 -18.70
N HIS A 351 21.54 -16.34 -19.68
CA HIS A 351 20.42 -16.93 -20.38
C HIS A 351 20.40 -16.52 -21.84
N ILE A 352 19.82 -17.40 -22.66
CA ILE A 352 19.56 -17.16 -24.07
C ILE A 352 18.06 -17.23 -24.26
N TYR A 353 17.50 -16.17 -24.82
CA TYR A 353 16.08 -16.05 -25.09
C TYR A 353 15.80 -16.34 -26.56
N ILE A 354 14.91 -17.29 -26.82
CA ILE A 354 14.47 -17.70 -28.16
C ILE A 354 12.96 -17.55 -28.23
N SER A 355 12.48 -16.72 -29.16
CA SER A 355 11.06 -16.59 -29.47
C SER A 355 10.78 -17.27 -30.80
N LEU A 356 9.83 -18.21 -30.82
CA LEU A 356 9.45 -18.93 -32.03
C LEU A 356 8.28 -18.31 -32.78
N GLY A 357 7.83 -17.11 -32.39
CA GLY A 357 6.71 -16.41 -33.02
C GLY A 357 6.92 -16.08 -34.51
N ASN A 358 8.17 -16.03 -34.99
CA ASN A 358 8.47 -15.81 -36.41
C ASN A 358 8.14 -17.03 -37.30
N TYR A 359 7.86 -18.19 -36.71
CA TYR A 359 7.60 -19.45 -37.41
C TYR A 359 6.12 -19.85 -37.38
N ILE A 360 5.22 -18.89 -37.11
CA ILE A 360 3.77 -19.11 -37.18
C ILE A 360 3.38 -19.64 -38.58
N GLY A 361 2.60 -20.72 -38.60
CA GLY A 361 2.16 -21.39 -39.82
C GLY A 361 3.13 -22.44 -40.38
N GLY A 362 4.30 -22.62 -39.77
CA GLY A 362 5.23 -23.70 -40.11
C GLY A 362 4.87 -25.04 -39.46
N ASN A 363 5.37 -26.14 -40.02
CA ASN A 363 5.25 -27.47 -39.41
C ASN A 363 6.28 -27.68 -38.27
N ALA A 364 6.16 -28.78 -37.53
CA ALA A 364 7.02 -29.10 -36.40
C ALA A 364 8.53 -29.06 -36.72
N ASP A 365 8.93 -29.57 -37.88
CA ASP A 365 10.32 -29.62 -38.32
C ASP A 365 10.86 -28.22 -38.63
N GLU A 366 10.06 -27.37 -39.30
CA GLU A 366 10.40 -25.99 -39.64
C GLU A 366 10.55 -25.11 -38.39
N VAL A 367 9.59 -25.20 -37.46
CA VAL A 367 9.65 -24.46 -36.19
C VAL A 367 10.81 -24.96 -35.33
N PHE A 368 11.08 -26.27 -35.30
CA PHE A 368 12.23 -26.84 -34.59
C PHE A 368 13.57 -26.42 -35.22
N ALA A 369 13.66 -26.35 -36.55
CA ALA A 369 14.80 -25.77 -37.25
C ALA A 369 14.99 -24.29 -36.90
N GLY A 370 13.89 -23.57 -36.62
CA GLY A 370 13.92 -22.20 -36.11
C GLY A 370 14.80 -22.01 -34.88
N LEU A 371 14.78 -22.95 -33.92
CA LEU A 371 15.68 -22.91 -32.76
C LEU A 371 17.15 -22.84 -33.15
N TYR A 372 17.53 -23.55 -34.22
CA TYR A 372 18.90 -23.54 -34.71
C TYR A 372 19.27 -22.20 -35.32
N PHE A 373 18.38 -21.62 -36.14
CA PHE A 373 18.62 -20.35 -36.79
C PHE A 373 18.72 -19.20 -35.77
N GLU A 374 17.84 -19.18 -34.78
CA GLU A 374 17.88 -18.18 -33.69
C GLU A 374 19.17 -18.29 -32.85
N LEU A 375 19.73 -19.50 -32.73
CA LEU A 375 20.99 -19.74 -31.99
C LEU A 375 22.26 -19.55 -32.83
N ASN A 376 22.17 -19.48 -34.16
CA ASN A 376 23.34 -19.44 -35.04
C ASN A 376 23.24 -18.36 -36.13
N ALA A 377 24.06 -17.31 -35.99
CA ALA A 377 24.05 -16.10 -36.83
C ALA A 377 24.52 -16.28 -38.30
N CYS A 378 24.79 -17.51 -38.76
CA CYS A 378 25.27 -17.79 -40.13
C CYS A 378 24.43 -18.92 -40.76
N PRO A 379 23.34 -18.58 -41.48
CA PRO A 379 22.35 -19.56 -41.96
C PRO A 379 22.78 -20.36 -43.21
N ASP A 380 23.86 -19.96 -43.88
CA ASP A 380 24.14 -20.23 -45.30
C ASP A 380 24.43 -21.69 -45.70
N LYS A 381 24.18 -22.68 -44.84
CA LYS A 381 24.49 -24.10 -45.13
C LYS A 381 23.39 -25.13 -44.84
N LEU A 382 22.16 -24.73 -44.51
CA LEU A 382 21.24 -25.65 -43.80
C LEU A 382 19.84 -25.80 -44.40
N VAL A 383 19.70 -25.61 -45.70
CA VAL A 383 18.49 -26.02 -46.43
C VAL A 383 18.44 -27.56 -46.43
N ASN A 384 17.37 -28.16 -45.89
CA ASN A 384 17.06 -29.61 -45.85
C ASN A 384 17.69 -30.49 -44.75
N LEU A 385 17.99 -29.98 -43.56
CA LEU A 385 18.39 -30.87 -42.45
C LEU A 385 17.19 -31.55 -41.77
N ARG A 386 17.28 -32.87 -41.58
CA ARG A 386 16.33 -33.64 -40.76
C ARG A 386 16.53 -33.38 -39.26
N PRO A 387 15.49 -33.48 -38.42
CA PRO A 387 15.56 -33.19 -36.98
C PRO A 387 16.72 -33.85 -36.20
N PRO A 388 17.11 -35.12 -36.46
CA PRO A 388 18.27 -35.72 -35.77
C PRO A 388 19.59 -34.99 -36.02
N THR A 389 19.77 -34.41 -37.21
CA THR A 389 20.98 -33.65 -37.56
C THR A 389 20.96 -32.30 -36.86
N ILE A 390 19.80 -31.64 -36.83
CA ILE A 390 19.57 -30.38 -36.11
C ILE A 390 19.86 -30.59 -34.62
N ILE A 391 19.33 -31.65 -33.99
CA ILE A 391 19.58 -31.99 -32.58
C ILE A 391 21.07 -32.09 -32.28
N LYS A 392 21.83 -32.81 -33.11
CA LYS A 392 23.28 -32.98 -32.91
C LYS A 392 24.01 -31.63 -32.96
N HIS A 393 23.66 -30.77 -33.93
CA HIS A 393 24.29 -29.46 -34.04
C HIS A 393 23.87 -28.51 -32.91
N LEU A 394 22.58 -28.47 -32.58
CA LEU A 394 22.06 -27.70 -31.44
C LEU A 394 22.72 -28.11 -30.13
N SER A 395 22.82 -29.41 -29.85
CA SER A 395 23.48 -29.90 -28.63
C SER A 395 24.92 -29.38 -28.51
N ASN A 396 25.68 -29.41 -29.61
CA ASN A 396 27.05 -28.90 -29.65
C ASN A 396 27.11 -27.38 -29.49
N LEU A 397 26.20 -26.64 -30.11
CA LEU A 397 26.10 -25.18 -29.97
C LEU A 397 25.76 -24.79 -28.53
N LEU A 398 24.74 -25.40 -27.95
CA LEU A 398 24.33 -25.18 -26.56
C LEU A 398 25.46 -25.51 -25.58
N ASN A 399 26.22 -26.57 -25.82
CA ASN A 399 27.37 -26.91 -24.97
C ASN A 399 28.49 -25.87 -25.05
N LYS A 400 28.66 -25.14 -26.16
CA LYS A 400 29.62 -24.01 -26.23
C LYS A 400 29.19 -22.83 -25.36
N GLN A 401 27.89 -22.68 -25.10
CA GLN A 401 27.32 -21.65 -24.22
C GLN A 401 27.35 -22.05 -22.75
N ASN A 402 27.83 -23.27 -22.44
CA ASN A 402 27.92 -23.79 -21.09
C ASN A 402 29.20 -23.28 -20.40
N ASN A 403 29.07 -22.20 -19.63
CA ASN A 403 30.13 -21.60 -18.82
C ASN A 403 30.09 -22.14 -17.37
N SER A 404 31.01 -21.70 -16.50
CA SER A 404 31.02 -22.08 -15.07
C SER A 404 29.76 -21.65 -14.32
N ASP A 405 29.12 -20.57 -14.77
CA ASP A 405 27.82 -20.10 -14.27
C ASP A 405 26.70 -20.77 -15.08
N GLN A 406 25.74 -21.37 -14.39
CA GLN A 406 24.58 -22.06 -14.98
C GLN A 406 23.88 -21.21 -16.04
N CYS A 407 23.82 -21.70 -17.28
CA CYS A 407 23.14 -21.06 -18.42
C CYS A 407 21.70 -21.60 -18.60
N ILE A 408 20.74 -20.71 -18.86
CA ILE A 408 19.33 -21.05 -19.07
C ILE A 408 18.92 -20.76 -20.52
N ILE A 409 18.35 -21.75 -21.21
CA ILE A 409 17.74 -21.57 -22.53
C ILE A 409 16.24 -21.35 -22.35
N CYS A 410 15.79 -20.15 -22.69
CA CYS A 410 14.39 -19.76 -22.63
C CYS A 410 13.75 -19.90 -24.01
N ILE A 411 12.69 -20.68 -24.14
CA ILE A 411 11.94 -20.86 -25.40
C ILE A 411 10.49 -20.44 -25.14
N GLU A 412 10.08 -19.36 -25.79
CA GLU A 412 8.73 -18.79 -25.68
C GLU A 412 8.05 -18.66 -27.06
N GLU A 413 6.75 -18.34 -27.05
CA GLU A 413 5.93 -18.13 -28.25
C GLU A 413 5.93 -19.35 -29.20
N ILE A 414 5.75 -20.55 -28.65
CA ILE A 414 5.65 -21.81 -29.40
C ILE A 414 4.35 -21.80 -30.24
N PRO A 415 4.41 -21.71 -31.60
CA PRO A 415 3.28 -21.28 -32.42
C PRO A 415 2.47 -22.43 -33.04
N PHE A 416 1.81 -23.26 -32.22
CA PHE A 416 1.00 -24.38 -32.73
C PHE A 416 -0.45 -24.32 -32.27
N ASP A 417 -1.36 -24.29 -33.25
CA ASP A 417 -2.80 -24.51 -33.06
C ASP A 417 -3.18 -25.99 -33.25
N ASP A 418 -2.44 -26.73 -34.09
CA ASP A 418 -2.65 -28.16 -34.33
C ASP A 418 -1.94 -29.02 -33.26
N GLU A 419 -2.69 -29.89 -32.60
CA GLU A 419 -2.18 -30.73 -31.51
C GLU A 419 -1.17 -31.79 -31.98
N VAL A 420 -1.25 -32.25 -33.24
CA VAL A 420 -0.35 -33.26 -33.80
C VAL A 420 1.01 -32.63 -34.10
N GLU A 421 1.03 -31.48 -34.76
CA GLU A 421 2.25 -30.72 -35.03
C GLU A 421 2.91 -30.26 -33.72
N PHE A 422 2.12 -29.80 -32.74
CA PHE A 422 2.63 -29.49 -31.40
C PHE A 422 3.28 -30.71 -30.75
N ALA A 423 2.63 -31.88 -30.80
CA ALA A 423 3.18 -33.11 -30.22
C ALA A 423 4.48 -33.55 -30.90
N LEU A 424 4.59 -33.42 -32.23
CA LEU A 424 5.83 -33.69 -32.98
C LEU A 424 6.95 -32.73 -32.57
N PHE A 425 6.67 -31.43 -32.49
CA PHE A 425 7.64 -30.44 -32.02
C PHE A 425 8.14 -30.74 -30.59
N VAL A 426 7.22 -31.09 -29.69
CA VAL A 426 7.54 -31.51 -28.32
C VAL A 426 8.48 -32.72 -28.32
N GLN A 427 8.27 -33.71 -29.18
CA GLN A 427 9.17 -34.86 -29.33
C GLN A 427 10.58 -34.45 -29.79
N HIS A 428 10.71 -33.44 -30.65
CA HIS A 428 12.02 -32.91 -31.05
C HIS A 428 12.74 -32.21 -29.89
N ILE A 429 12.02 -31.38 -29.10
CA ILE A 429 12.56 -30.77 -27.88
C ILE A 429 13.03 -31.83 -26.88
N PHE A 430 12.22 -32.86 -26.62
CA PHE A 430 12.59 -33.93 -25.69
C PHE A 430 13.83 -34.68 -26.17
N SER A 431 13.90 -34.97 -27.47
CA SER A 431 15.09 -35.60 -28.07
C SER A 431 16.33 -34.73 -27.91
N LEU A 432 16.22 -33.41 -28.08
CA LEU A 432 17.31 -32.46 -27.86
C LEU A 432 17.79 -32.49 -26.40
N ILE A 433 16.89 -32.37 -25.43
CA ILE A 433 17.22 -32.33 -24.00
C ILE A 433 17.88 -33.65 -23.58
N ILE A 434 17.29 -34.79 -23.94
CA ILE A 434 17.80 -36.12 -23.61
C ILE A 434 19.18 -36.34 -24.26
N SER A 435 19.30 -36.04 -25.56
CA SER A 435 20.57 -36.23 -26.30
C SER A 435 21.68 -35.34 -25.74
N HIS A 436 21.37 -34.09 -25.39
CA HIS A 436 22.34 -33.16 -24.81
C HIS A 436 22.85 -33.65 -23.45
N LYS A 437 21.96 -34.09 -22.54
CA LYS A 437 22.35 -34.61 -21.22
C LYS A 437 23.16 -35.91 -21.32
N GLN A 438 22.83 -36.78 -22.27
CA GLN A 438 23.60 -38.01 -22.52
C GLN A 438 24.99 -37.73 -23.10
N THR A 439 25.10 -36.75 -24.00
CA THR A 439 26.37 -36.42 -24.67
C THR A 439 27.28 -35.57 -23.78
N HIS A 440 26.70 -34.69 -22.95
CA HIS A 440 27.42 -33.72 -22.14
C HIS A 440 27.06 -33.86 -20.65
N LEU A 441 27.52 -34.94 -20.01
CA LEU A 441 27.18 -35.29 -18.61
C LEU A 441 27.53 -34.21 -17.57
N LYS A 442 28.47 -33.32 -17.86
CA LYS A 442 28.87 -32.20 -16.99
C LYS A 442 28.09 -30.90 -17.25
N SER A 443 27.14 -30.90 -18.18
CA SER A 443 26.39 -29.71 -18.58
C SER A 443 25.41 -29.27 -17.49
N THR A 444 25.56 -28.03 -17.02
CA THR A 444 24.69 -27.39 -16.02
C THR A 444 23.52 -26.66 -16.68
N LEU A 445 23.43 -26.72 -18.01
CA LEU A 445 22.40 -26.08 -18.83
C LEU A 445 20.99 -26.56 -18.43
N LYS A 446 20.07 -25.60 -18.33
CA LYS A 446 18.65 -25.80 -18.02
C LYS A 446 17.78 -25.14 -19.07
N PHE A 447 16.56 -25.64 -19.22
CA PHE A 447 15.57 -25.08 -20.13
C PHE A 447 14.40 -24.47 -19.34
N ALA A 448 13.93 -23.31 -19.79
CA ALA A 448 12.68 -22.69 -19.38
C ALA A 448 11.79 -22.58 -20.62
N LEU A 449 10.68 -23.31 -20.67
CA LEU A 449 9.77 -23.30 -21.81
C LEU A 449 8.38 -22.82 -21.41
N SER A 450 7.68 -22.16 -22.34
CA SER A 450 6.27 -21.82 -22.17
C SER A 450 5.42 -22.20 -23.39
N SER A 451 4.23 -22.77 -23.16
CA SER A 451 3.27 -23.10 -24.23
C SER A 451 1.82 -22.93 -23.77
N ILE A 452 0.89 -22.87 -24.72
CA ILE A 452 -0.54 -22.95 -24.42
C ILE A 452 -0.91 -24.39 -24.04
N ASN A 453 -0.58 -25.33 -24.93
CA ASN A 453 -0.91 -26.74 -24.79
C ASN A 453 0.08 -27.47 -23.86
N SER A 454 -0.40 -28.54 -23.22
CA SER A 454 0.43 -29.36 -22.32
C SER A 454 1.44 -30.20 -23.11
N PRO A 455 2.75 -30.18 -22.79
CA PRO A 455 3.75 -31.01 -23.46
C PRO A 455 3.60 -32.52 -23.15
N SER A 456 2.73 -32.90 -22.20
CA SER A 456 2.49 -34.31 -21.88
C SER A 456 1.92 -35.11 -23.07
N THR A 457 1.24 -34.46 -24.01
CA THR A 457 0.68 -35.10 -25.21
C THR A 457 1.74 -35.63 -26.16
N GLY A 458 2.94 -35.03 -26.15
CA GLY A 458 4.06 -35.43 -27.01
C GLY A 458 4.95 -36.53 -26.46
N ILE A 459 4.70 -37.07 -25.26
CA ILE A 459 5.60 -38.10 -24.68
C ILE A 459 5.49 -39.41 -25.47
N SER A 460 6.54 -39.71 -26.24
CA SER A 460 6.72 -41.04 -26.85
C SER A 460 7.21 -42.09 -25.84
N PRO A 461 6.87 -43.38 -25.99
CA PRO A 461 7.36 -44.46 -25.11
C PRO A 461 8.89 -44.50 -24.93
N VAL A 462 9.65 -44.06 -25.94
CA VAL A 462 11.12 -44.05 -25.92
C VAL A 462 11.69 -42.85 -25.13
N GLN A 463 10.87 -41.84 -24.86
CA GLN A 463 11.28 -40.57 -24.25
C GLN A 463 10.81 -40.41 -22.80
N LYS A 464 10.30 -41.47 -22.16
CA LYS A 464 9.80 -41.42 -20.76
C LYS A 464 10.82 -40.89 -19.75
N LYS A 465 12.12 -41.01 -20.03
CA LYS A 465 13.21 -40.45 -19.22
C LYS A 465 13.22 -38.92 -19.15
N ILE A 466 12.44 -38.22 -19.99
CA ILE A 466 12.37 -36.75 -19.98
C ILE A 466 11.99 -36.19 -18.61
N SER A 467 11.19 -36.91 -17.82
CA SER A 467 10.77 -36.50 -16.47
C SER A 467 11.95 -36.36 -15.48
N GLU A 468 13.09 -36.99 -15.76
CA GLU A 468 14.32 -36.84 -14.96
C GLU A 468 15.04 -35.50 -15.24
N HIS A 469 14.72 -34.83 -16.34
CA HIS A 469 15.44 -33.65 -16.84
C HIS A 469 14.56 -32.40 -17.00
N LEU A 470 13.24 -32.58 -16.97
CA LEU A 470 12.27 -31.54 -17.27
C LEU A 470 10.97 -31.80 -16.50
N ARG A 471 10.52 -30.81 -15.74
CA ARG A 471 9.25 -30.84 -15.01
C ARG A 471 8.21 -29.98 -15.72
N PHE A 472 6.99 -30.49 -15.85
CA PHE A 472 5.86 -29.73 -16.38
C PHE A 472 5.12 -29.04 -15.24
N ILE A 473 4.86 -27.75 -15.41
CA ILE A 473 4.18 -26.91 -14.41
C ILE A 473 2.87 -26.42 -15.06
N PRO A 474 1.71 -26.94 -14.62
CA PRO A 474 0.43 -26.49 -15.12
C PRO A 474 0.11 -25.11 -14.53
N HIS A 475 -0.11 -24.14 -15.40
CA HIS A 475 -0.46 -22.78 -15.04
C HIS A 475 -1.93 -22.51 -15.29
N LYS A 476 -2.74 -22.50 -14.24
CA LYS A 476 -4.20 -22.32 -14.35
C LYS A 476 -4.56 -20.85 -14.56
N THR A 477 -5.84 -20.59 -14.86
CA THR A 477 -6.41 -19.25 -14.70
C THR A 477 -6.25 -18.79 -13.25
N TRP A 478 -6.18 -17.49 -13.03
CA TRP A 478 -6.01 -16.96 -11.68
C TRP A 478 -7.24 -17.26 -10.82
N GLU A 479 -7.07 -17.24 -9.51
CA GLU A 479 -8.19 -17.32 -8.57
C GLU A 479 -8.91 -15.98 -8.45
N ASP A 480 -10.18 -15.99 -8.07
CA ASP A 480 -11.01 -14.78 -7.93
C ASP A 480 -10.32 -13.73 -7.05
N VAL A 481 -9.79 -14.16 -5.89
CA VAL A 481 -9.07 -13.30 -4.94
C VAL A 481 -7.81 -12.68 -5.57
N GLN A 482 -7.09 -13.43 -6.41
CA GLN A 482 -5.88 -12.93 -7.06
C GLN A 482 -6.22 -11.86 -8.10
N ILE A 483 -7.32 -12.05 -8.84
CA ILE A 483 -7.80 -11.10 -9.86
C ILE A 483 -8.38 -9.84 -9.22
N GLU A 484 -9.11 -9.98 -8.12
CA GLU A 484 -9.56 -8.85 -7.30
C GLU A 484 -8.38 -8.03 -6.77
N ASN A 485 -7.33 -8.69 -6.28
CA ASN A 485 -6.10 -8.02 -5.83
C ASN A 485 -5.40 -7.27 -6.97
N LEU A 486 -5.30 -7.88 -8.15
CA LEU A 486 -4.74 -7.24 -9.34
C LEU A 486 -5.54 -6.00 -9.75
N MET A 487 -6.87 -6.13 -9.80
CA MET A 487 -7.75 -5.03 -10.13
C MET A 487 -7.68 -3.91 -9.09
N GLY A 488 -7.61 -4.26 -7.79
CA GLY A 488 -7.42 -3.32 -6.70
C GLY A 488 -6.09 -2.55 -6.76
N LEU A 489 -5.00 -3.25 -7.08
CA LEU A 489 -3.68 -2.67 -7.29
C LEU A 489 -3.69 -1.66 -8.46
N ILE A 490 -4.23 -2.08 -9.61
CA ILE A 490 -4.32 -1.25 -10.82
C ILE A 490 -5.20 -0.03 -10.54
N ASN A 491 -6.39 -0.22 -9.96
CA ASN A 491 -7.32 0.87 -9.70
C ASN A 491 -6.74 1.90 -8.73
N ARG A 492 -6.08 1.44 -7.67
CA ARG A 492 -5.42 2.31 -6.70
C ARG A 492 -4.28 3.10 -7.32
N THR A 493 -3.44 2.43 -8.13
CA THR A 493 -2.22 3.03 -8.70
C THR A 493 -2.54 3.99 -9.83
N LEU A 494 -3.43 3.61 -10.74
CA LEU A 494 -3.85 4.42 -11.90
C LEU A 494 -5.04 5.34 -11.58
N LYS A 495 -5.50 5.34 -10.32
CA LYS A 495 -6.62 6.16 -9.83
C LYS A 495 -7.88 5.95 -10.69
N ILE A 496 -8.15 4.70 -11.04
CA ILE A 496 -9.39 4.30 -11.71
C ILE A 496 -10.46 4.18 -10.63
N GLN A 497 -11.53 4.97 -10.77
CA GLN A 497 -12.66 4.97 -9.85
C GLN A 497 -13.78 4.14 -10.48
N LEU A 498 -14.12 3.05 -9.81
CA LEU A 498 -15.23 2.17 -10.18
C LEU A 498 -16.09 1.95 -8.94
N THR A 499 -17.39 1.95 -9.13
CA THR A 499 -18.35 1.54 -8.10
C THR A 499 -18.24 0.04 -7.83
N ASN A 500 -18.72 -0.41 -6.67
CA ASN A 500 -18.75 -1.84 -6.34
C ASN A 500 -19.56 -2.66 -7.38
N SER A 501 -20.55 -2.06 -8.04
CA SER A 501 -21.32 -2.72 -9.09
C SER A 501 -20.50 -2.88 -10.37
N GLU A 502 -19.77 -1.85 -10.78
CA GLU A 502 -18.89 -1.90 -11.97
C GLU A 502 -17.72 -2.87 -11.77
N ILE A 503 -17.13 -2.90 -10.58
CA ILE A 503 -16.07 -3.86 -10.24
C ILE A 503 -16.58 -5.29 -10.47
N LYS A 504 -17.76 -5.62 -9.94
CA LYS A 504 -18.36 -6.96 -10.12
C LYS A 504 -18.61 -7.29 -11.60
N GLN A 505 -19.03 -6.33 -12.42
CA GLN A 505 -19.24 -6.54 -13.86
C GLN A 505 -17.93 -6.85 -14.57
N VAL A 506 -16.87 -6.10 -14.29
CA VAL A 506 -15.55 -6.30 -14.89
C VAL A 506 -14.94 -7.65 -14.48
N LEU A 507 -15.02 -7.99 -13.19
CA LEU A 507 -14.54 -9.28 -12.68
C LEU A 507 -15.27 -10.44 -13.34
N ALA A 508 -16.60 -10.38 -13.45
CA ALA A 508 -17.39 -11.39 -14.13
C ALA A 508 -17.03 -11.54 -15.62
N ALA A 509 -16.78 -10.44 -16.33
CA ALA A 509 -16.37 -10.46 -17.73
C ALA A 509 -14.92 -10.96 -17.93
N SER A 510 -14.07 -10.85 -16.92
CA SER A 510 -12.64 -11.17 -17.03
C SER A 510 -12.33 -12.66 -17.16
N THR A 511 -13.24 -13.53 -16.73
CA THR A 511 -13.01 -14.99 -16.60
C THR A 511 -11.66 -15.33 -15.94
N ASN A 512 -11.29 -14.55 -14.93
CA ASN A 512 -10.02 -14.61 -14.22
C ASN A 512 -8.75 -14.49 -15.09
N SER A 513 -8.82 -13.68 -16.15
CA SER A 513 -7.68 -13.33 -17.00
C SER A 513 -7.01 -12.03 -16.52
N PRO A 514 -5.75 -12.04 -16.07
CA PRO A 514 -5.05 -10.81 -15.72
C PRO A 514 -4.78 -9.94 -16.97
N ARG A 515 -4.64 -10.56 -18.15
CA ARG A 515 -4.57 -9.85 -19.44
C ARG A 515 -5.84 -9.05 -19.69
N PHE A 516 -7.01 -9.63 -19.38
CA PHE A 516 -8.28 -8.91 -19.46
C PHE A 516 -8.29 -7.69 -18.55
N ILE A 517 -7.95 -7.84 -17.27
CA ILE A 517 -7.97 -6.71 -16.33
C ILE A 517 -7.04 -5.58 -16.78
N LYS A 518 -5.82 -5.91 -17.24
CA LYS A 518 -4.87 -4.90 -17.75
C LYS A 518 -5.37 -4.21 -19.02
N THR A 519 -5.91 -4.98 -19.96
CA THR A 519 -6.46 -4.46 -21.23
C THR A 519 -7.70 -3.59 -20.97
N PHE A 520 -8.58 -4.03 -20.08
CA PHE A 520 -9.72 -3.26 -19.60
C PHE A 520 -9.28 -1.93 -19.00
N ALA A 521 -8.29 -1.93 -18.10
CA ALA A 521 -7.79 -0.70 -17.50
C ALA A 521 -7.25 0.28 -18.57
N LYS A 522 -6.49 -0.23 -19.55
CA LYS A 522 -5.99 0.56 -20.69
C LYS A 522 -7.16 1.17 -21.50
N ASN A 523 -8.14 0.36 -21.88
CA ASN A 523 -9.31 0.79 -22.64
C ASN A 523 -10.18 1.77 -21.87
N HIS A 524 -10.38 1.53 -20.57
CA HIS A 524 -11.08 2.43 -19.67
C HIS A 524 -10.43 3.81 -19.60
N LEU A 525 -9.10 3.87 -19.46
CA LEU A 525 -8.36 5.13 -19.42
C LEU A 525 -8.45 5.92 -20.73
N ILE A 526 -8.53 5.23 -21.88
CA ILE A 526 -8.69 5.84 -23.21
C ILE A 526 -10.13 6.32 -23.43
N LEU A 527 -11.12 5.46 -23.16
CA LEU A 527 -12.51 5.69 -23.53
C LEU A 527 -13.26 6.63 -22.59
N ARG A 528 -12.87 6.71 -21.30
CA ARG A 528 -13.52 7.60 -20.31
C ARG A 528 -13.50 9.08 -20.67
N LYS A 529 -12.69 9.49 -21.65
CA LYS A 529 -12.60 10.86 -22.17
C LYS A 529 -13.68 11.19 -23.22
N LYS A 530 -14.48 10.21 -23.67
CA LYS A 530 -15.51 10.39 -24.71
C LYS A 530 -16.86 10.78 -24.10
N THR A 531 -17.61 11.64 -24.80
CA THR A 531 -18.84 12.31 -24.32
C THR A 531 -20.05 11.39 -24.05
N ASN A 532 -19.98 10.08 -24.34
CA ASN A 532 -21.04 9.09 -24.09
C ASN A 532 -20.49 7.81 -23.42
N TYR A 533 -19.47 7.97 -22.57
CA TYR A 533 -18.79 6.84 -21.92
C TYR A 533 -19.70 6.09 -20.93
N ASN A 534 -19.68 4.76 -21.00
CA ASN A 534 -20.14 3.87 -19.94
C ASN A 534 -19.16 2.70 -19.74
N ILE A 535 -19.20 2.06 -18.58
CA ILE A 535 -18.32 0.92 -18.24
C ILE A 535 -18.41 -0.22 -19.26
N ASN A 536 -19.62 -0.49 -19.75
CA ASN A 536 -19.88 -1.55 -20.73
C ASN A 536 -19.16 -1.32 -22.05
N SER A 537 -18.88 -0.06 -22.41
CA SER A 537 -18.09 0.28 -23.59
C SER A 537 -16.64 -0.19 -23.44
N SER A 538 -16.03 0.00 -22.25
CA SER A 538 -14.69 -0.52 -21.97
C SER A 538 -14.63 -2.03 -21.94
N ILE A 539 -15.64 -2.68 -21.34
CA ILE A 539 -15.74 -4.14 -21.31
C ILE A 539 -15.87 -4.69 -22.74
N ARG A 540 -16.76 -4.11 -23.55
CA ARG A 540 -16.96 -4.53 -24.94
C ARG A 540 -15.71 -4.35 -25.79
N GLU A 541 -15.03 -3.21 -25.70
CA GLU A 541 -13.78 -2.98 -26.43
C GLU A 541 -12.71 -3.98 -26.03
N THR A 542 -12.64 -4.33 -24.74
CA THR A 542 -11.69 -5.31 -24.21
C THR A 542 -11.96 -6.70 -24.74
N LEU A 543 -13.22 -7.12 -24.80
CA LEU A 543 -13.61 -8.41 -25.40
C LEU A 543 -13.22 -8.47 -26.88
N ILE A 544 -13.52 -7.42 -27.66
CA ILE A 544 -13.16 -7.32 -29.07
C ILE A 544 -11.64 -7.42 -29.26
N GLN A 545 -10.87 -6.66 -28.48
CA GLN A 545 -9.41 -6.64 -28.59
C GLN A 545 -8.76 -7.98 -28.23
N LEU A 546 -9.37 -8.75 -27.33
CA LEU A 546 -8.88 -10.06 -26.92
C LEU A 546 -9.46 -11.22 -27.75
N GLY A 547 -10.41 -10.95 -28.65
CA GLY A 547 -11.07 -11.97 -29.47
C GLY A 547 -11.93 -12.93 -28.65
N ILE A 548 -12.56 -12.45 -27.57
CA ILE A 548 -13.41 -13.24 -26.65
C ILE A 548 -14.90 -13.01 -26.94
#